data_AF-A0A9E2CN64-F1
#
_entry.id   AF-A0A9E2CN64-F1
#
_cell.length_a   1.000
_cell.length_b   1.000
_cell.length_c   1.000
_cell.angle_alpha   90.00
_cell.angle_beta   90.00
_cell.angle_gamma   90.00
#
_symmetry.space_group_name_H-M   'P 1'
#
loop_
_entity.id
_entity.type
_entity.pdbx_description
1 polymer ?
#
loop_
_entity_poly.entity_id
_entity_poly.type
_entity_poly.pdbx_seq_one_letter_code
_entity_poly.pdbx_strand_id
1 'polypeptide(L)'
;MSRFDHVPARTVRFWASLDTAAGGLIATPWGAELFVRFLYWGNGLLGGTAEAPTFAPVQLLFVCLMGALVSVWVVARWLHPTGLMSVIDAWGRSYIALLLGGFIVVQNAPAILWLFVFTEGIGGVAQLRAAYCPPRRSAA
;
A
#
# COMPACT_ATOMS: atom_id res chain seq x y z
N MET A 1 1.40 -29.19 0.94
CA MET A 1 0.63 -28.09 0.33
C MET A 1 0.30 -27.10 1.44
N SER A 2 0.76 -25.86 1.33
CA SER A 2 0.35 -24.79 2.24
C SER A 2 -1.12 -24.45 2.00
N ARG A 3 -1.81 -23.97 3.04
CA ARG A 3 -3.25 -23.63 3.04
C ARG A 3 -3.66 -22.69 1.89
N PHE A 4 -2.72 -21.93 1.32
CA PHE A 4 -2.99 -20.87 0.34
C PHE A 4 -2.34 -21.11 -1.02
N ASP A 5 -1.86 -22.33 -1.32
CA ASP A 5 -1.16 -22.64 -2.58
C ASP A 5 -2.01 -22.44 -3.84
N HIS A 6 -3.33 -22.32 -3.69
CA HIS A 6 -4.26 -22.03 -4.78
C HIS A 6 -4.25 -20.56 -5.22
N VAL A 7 -3.66 -19.65 -4.42
CA VAL A 7 -3.54 -18.23 -4.78
C VAL A 7 -2.46 -18.08 -5.86
N PRO A 8 -2.77 -17.51 -7.03
CA PRO A 8 -1.81 -17.40 -8.11
C PRO A 8 -0.64 -16.47 -7.78
N ALA A 9 0.59 -16.90 -8.06
CA ALA A 9 1.80 -16.08 -7.90
C ALA A 9 1.73 -14.74 -8.67
N ARG A 10 1.05 -14.71 -9.81
CA ARG A 10 0.82 -13.48 -10.59
C ARG A 10 0.04 -12.43 -9.81
N THR A 11 -0.90 -12.84 -8.96
CA THR A 11 -1.70 -11.93 -8.12
C THR A 11 -0.79 -11.26 -7.10
N VAL A 12 0.08 -12.04 -6.45
CA VAL A 12 1.04 -11.52 -5.46
C VAL A 12 2.00 -10.52 -6.11
N ARG A 13 2.56 -10.86 -7.28
CA ARG A 13 3.48 -9.97 -8.02
C ARG A 13 2.80 -8.70 -8.51
N PHE A 14 1.56 -8.79 -8.99
CA PHE A 14 0.80 -7.62 -9.44
C PHE A 14 0.65 -6.60 -8.30
N TRP A 15 0.16 -7.02 -7.15
CA TRP A 15 -0.01 -6.14 -5.99
C TRP A 15 1.34 -5.62 -5.46
N ALA A 16 2.39 -6.45 -5.45
CA ALA A 16 3.73 -6.00 -5.09
C ALA A 16 4.29 -4.95 -6.06
N SER A 17 3.97 -5.05 -7.34
CA SER A 17 4.43 -4.08 -8.36
C SER A 17 3.82 -2.70 -8.15
N LEU A 18 2.54 -2.65 -7.77
CA LEU A 18 1.86 -1.38 -7.48
C LEU A 18 2.52 -0.62 -6.32
N ASP A 19 3.02 -1.34 -5.32
CA ASP A 19 3.69 -0.75 -4.16
C ASP A 19 5.11 -0.23 -4.50
N THR A 20 5.71 -0.68 -5.61
CA THR A 20 7.08 -0.31 -6.00
C THR A 20 7.19 1.18 -6.31
N ALA A 21 6.17 1.75 -6.96
CA ALA A 21 6.16 3.16 -7.36
C ALA A 21 6.18 4.10 -6.15
N ALA A 22 5.40 3.78 -5.11
CA ALA A 22 5.34 4.57 -3.90
C ALA A 22 6.53 4.28 -2.97
N GLY A 23 6.83 3.00 -2.71
CA GLY A 23 7.85 2.60 -1.74
C GLY A 23 9.27 2.99 -2.13
N GLY A 24 9.64 2.74 -3.40
CA GLY A 24 10.99 3.03 -3.88
C GLY A 24 11.29 4.54 -3.93
N LEU A 25 10.29 5.34 -4.28
CA LEU A 25 10.43 6.80 -4.35
C LEU A 25 10.63 7.41 -2.96
N ILE A 26 9.78 7.03 -1.99
CA ILE A 26 9.84 7.62 -0.64
C ILE A 26 11.00 7.07 0.21
N ALA A 27 11.74 6.05 -0.25
CA ALA A 27 12.90 5.51 0.45
C ALA A 27 14.11 6.47 0.47
N THR A 28 14.05 7.58 -0.27
CA THR A 28 15.10 8.61 -0.31
C THR A 28 14.54 9.96 0.14
N PRO A 29 15.36 10.85 0.76
CA PRO A 29 14.89 12.14 1.25
C PRO A 29 14.22 13.00 0.16
N TRP A 30 14.87 13.16 -0.98
CA TRP A 30 14.37 13.96 -2.10
C TRP A 30 13.11 13.35 -2.73
N GLY A 31 13.04 12.01 -2.82
CA GLY A 31 11.90 11.32 -3.38
C GLY A 31 10.68 11.35 -2.46
N ALA A 32 10.89 11.27 -1.15
CA ALA A 32 9.85 11.47 -0.14
C ALA A 32 9.23 12.87 -0.23
N GLU A 33 10.06 13.92 -0.28
CA GLU A 33 9.58 15.29 -0.44
C GLU A 33 8.82 15.49 -1.76
N LEU A 34 9.35 14.95 -2.86
CA LEU A 34 8.70 15.03 -4.17
C LEU A 34 7.32 14.35 -4.16
N PHE A 35 7.23 13.15 -3.59
CA PHE A 35 5.99 12.40 -3.49
C PHE A 35 4.94 13.14 -2.66
N VAL A 36 5.34 13.69 -1.49
CA VAL A 36 4.43 14.43 -0.63
C VAL A 36 3.98 15.73 -1.29
N ARG A 37 4.88 16.46 -1.99
CA ARG A 37 4.51 17.62 -2.81
C ARG A 37 3.49 17.27 -3.88
N PHE A 38 3.66 16.14 -4.56
CA PHE A 38 2.70 15.66 -5.56
C PHE A 38 1.32 15.36 -4.94
N LEU A 39 1.28 14.73 -3.76
CA LEU A 39 0.03 14.48 -3.04
C LEU A 39 -0.67 15.78 -2.65
N TYR A 40 0.06 16.75 -2.09
CA TYR A 40 -0.53 18.04 -1.71
C TYR A 40 -0.98 18.83 -2.94
N TRP A 41 -0.25 18.81 -4.05
CA TRP A 41 -0.72 19.36 -5.31
C TRP A 41 -2.09 18.75 -5.71
N GLY A 42 -2.22 17.42 -5.66
CA GLY A 42 -3.50 16.75 -5.90
C GLY A 42 -4.58 17.11 -4.88
N ASN A 43 -4.22 17.28 -3.60
CA ASN A 43 -5.13 17.73 -2.55
C ASN A 43 -5.65 19.15 -2.81
N GLY A 44 -4.81 20.03 -3.36
CA GLY A 44 -5.21 21.36 -3.82
C GLY A 44 -6.27 21.33 -4.92
N LEU A 45 -6.19 20.38 -5.86
CA LEU A 45 -7.21 20.17 -6.89
C LEU A 45 -8.56 19.73 -6.30
N LEU A 46 -8.55 19.10 -5.12
CA LEU A 46 -9.74 18.71 -4.36
C LEU A 46 -10.28 19.83 -3.45
N GLY A 47 -9.72 21.05 -3.55
CA GLY A 47 -10.10 22.20 -2.72
C GLY A 47 -9.44 22.24 -1.34
N GLY A 48 -8.48 21.34 -1.07
CA GLY A 48 -7.69 21.33 0.15
C GLY A 48 -6.43 22.19 0.06
N THR A 49 -5.51 22.02 1.01
CA THR A 49 -4.20 22.69 0.97
C THR A 49 -3.32 22.09 -0.13
N ALA A 50 -2.73 22.96 -0.95
CA ALA A 50 -1.79 22.58 -2.01
C ALA A 50 -0.32 22.58 -1.57
N GLU A 51 -0.03 23.24 -0.44
CA GLU A 51 1.32 23.38 0.08
C GLU A 51 1.68 22.18 0.97
N ALA A 52 2.73 21.47 0.57
CA ALA A 52 3.27 20.36 1.35
C ALA A 52 4.04 20.87 2.58
N PRO A 53 3.91 20.19 3.73
CA PRO A 53 4.66 20.55 4.92
C PRO A 53 6.16 20.31 4.74
N THR A 54 6.96 21.14 5.40
CA THR A 54 8.40 20.89 5.54
C THR A 54 8.65 19.84 6.61
N PHE A 55 9.35 18.76 6.26
CA PHE A 55 9.69 17.72 7.23
C PHE A 55 10.87 18.13 8.10
N ALA A 56 10.74 17.94 9.41
CA ALA A 56 11.90 17.92 10.29
C ALA A 56 12.78 16.68 9.98
N PRO A 57 14.10 16.70 10.24
CA PRO A 57 14.99 15.61 9.86
C PRO A 57 14.56 14.22 10.35
N VAL A 58 14.04 14.14 11.59
CA VAL A 58 13.55 12.88 12.17
C VAL A 58 12.27 12.40 11.49
N GLN A 59 11.37 13.30 11.10
CA GLN A 59 10.16 12.94 10.37
C GLN A 59 10.50 12.39 8.98
N LEU A 60 11.42 13.06 8.28
CA LEU A 60 11.90 12.61 6.97
C LEU A 60 12.60 11.26 7.04
N LEU A 61 13.38 11.02 8.10
CA LEU A 61 13.98 9.72 8.38
C LEU A 61 12.91 8.63 8.49
N PHE A 62 11.83 8.85 9.25
CA PHE A 62 10.74 7.86 9.37
C PHE A 62 10.03 7.60 8.04
N VAL A 63 9.84 8.61 7.20
CA VAL A 63 9.29 8.42 5.84
C VAL A 63 10.23 7.54 4.99
N CYS A 64 11.54 7.83 5.02
CA CYS A 64 12.54 7.04 4.29
C CYS A 64 12.62 5.60 4.79
N LEU A 65 12.58 5.39 6.10
CA LEU A 65 12.56 4.05 6.71
C LEU A 65 11.32 3.27 6.28
N MET A 66 10.14 3.91 6.25
CA MET A 66 8.92 3.28 5.75
C MET A 66 9.05 2.90 4.27
N GLY A 67 9.58 3.78 3.43
CA GLY A 67 9.88 3.48 2.03
C GLY A 67 10.82 2.30 1.84
N ALA A 68 11.88 2.23 2.65
CA ALA A 68 12.81 1.12 2.64
C ALA A 68 12.14 -0.22 3.03
N LEU A 69 11.32 -0.22 4.08
CA LEU A 69 10.57 -1.40 4.51
C LEU A 69 9.59 -1.88 3.44
N VAL A 70 8.83 -0.97 2.83
CA VAL A 70 7.93 -1.30 1.71
C VAL A 70 8.73 -1.88 0.54
N SER A 71 9.89 -1.30 0.22
CA SER A 71 10.75 -1.77 -0.87
C SER A 71 11.27 -3.20 -0.62
N VAL A 72 11.72 -3.50 0.60
CA VAL A 72 12.11 -4.87 0.99
C VAL A 72 10.93 -5.83 0.90
N TRP A 73 9.74 -5.41 1.35
CA TRP A 73 8.52 -6.21 1.28
C TRP A 73 8.07 -6.51 -0.17
N VAL A 74 8.23 -5.54 -1.07
CA VAL A 74 8.03 -5.72 -2.51
C VAL A 74 8.97 -6.78 -3.07
N VAL A 75 10.27 -6.66 -2.79
CA VAL A 75 11.29 -7.62 -3.26
C VAL A 75 10.99 -9.03 -2.73
N ALA A 76 10.64 -9.16 -1.45
CA ALA A 76 10.28 -10.45 -0.85
C ALA A 76 9.11 -11.13 -1.59
N ARG A 77 8.03 -10.38 -1.87
CA ARG A 77 6.86 -10.89 -2.61
C ARG A 77 7.17 -11.20 -4.07
N TRP A 78 8.10 -10.47 -4.68
CA TRP A 78 8.53 -10.73 -6.05
C TRP A 78 9.33 -12.04 -6.18
N LEU A 79 10.29 -12.24 -5.28
CA LEU A 79 11.16 -13.41 -5.23
C LEU A 79 10.41 -14.66 -4.75
N HIS A 80 9.52 -14.51 -3.76
CA HIS A 80 8.77 -15.61 -3.14
C HIS A 80 7.25 -15.34 -3.13
N PRO A 81 6.59 -15.35 -4.31
CA PRO A 81 5.17 -15.03 -4.45
C PRO A 81 4.26 -16.18 -3.98
N THR A 82 4.23 -16.44 -2.67
CA THR A 82 3.41 -17.50 -2.05
C THR A 82 2.03 -17.00 -1.68
N GLY A 83 1.05 -17.90 -1.58
CA GLY A 83 -0.30 -17.52 -1.11
C GLY A 83 -0.32 -16.99 0.32
N LEU A 84 0.58 -17.47 1.20
CA LEU A 84 0.74 -16.91 2.54
C LEU A 84 1.15 -15.43 2.50
N MET A 85 2.09 -15.08 1.62
CA MET A 85 2.49 -13.67 1.42
C MET A 85 1.30 -12.81 0.95
N SER A 86 0.42 -13.35 0.11
CA SER A 86 -0.82 -12.66 -0.29
C SER A 86 -1.74 -12.38 0.90
N VAL A 87 -1.92 -13.35 1.80
CA VAL A 87 -2.78 -13.19 2.98
C VAL A 87 -2.22 -12.14 3.94
N ILE A 88 -0.91 -12.21 4.21
CA ILE A 88 -0.23 -11.24 5.07
C ILE A 88 -0.36 -9.84 4.47
N ASP A 89 -0.12 -9.70 3.17
CA ASP A 89 -0.29 -8.44 2.45
C ASP A 89 -1.73 -7.92 2.58
N ALA A 90 -2.72 -8.77 2.32
CA ALA A 90 -4.13 -8.38 2.33
C ALA A 90 -4.61 -7.84 3.70
N TRP A 91 -4.15 -8.46 4.80
CA TRP A 91 -4.40 -7.96 6.14
C TRP A 91 -3.66 -6.65 6.42
N GLY A 92 -2.40 -6.54 5.98
CA GLY A 92 -1.64 -5.29 6.05
C GLY A 92 -2.34 -4.14 5.34
N ARG A 93 -2.80 -4.36 4.11
CA ARG A 93 -3.56 -3.38 3.32
C ARG A 93 -4.85 -2.97 4.00
N SER A 94 -5.62 -3.94 4.52
CA SER A 94 -6.84 -3.67 5.28
C SER A 94 -6.56 -2.80 6.51
N TYR A 95 -5.49 -3.08 7.25
CA TYR A 95 -5.07 -2.27 8.39
C TYR A 95 -4.67 -0.85 7.97
N ILE A 96 -3.84 -0.71 6.93
CA ILE A 96 -3.42 0.60 6.40
C ILE A 96 -4.62 1.41 5.91
N ALA A 97 -5.57 0.80 5.21
CA ALA A 97 -6.79 1.46 4.74
C ALA A 97 -7.62 2.02 5.91
N LEU A 98 -7.79 1.24 6.98
CA LEU A 98 -8.47 1.67 8.20
C LEU A 98 -7.71 2.80 8.90
N LEU A 99 -6.39 2.68 9.01
CA LEU A 99 -5.54 3.70 9.63
C LEU A 99 -5.63 5.02 8.85
N LEU A 100 -5.51 4.99 7.52
CA LEU A 100 -5.66 6.15 6.66
C LEU A 100 -7.04 6.80 6.82
N GLY A 101 -8.11 6.01 6.75
CA GLY A 101 -9.47 6.51 6.96
C GLY A 101 -9.64 7.20 8.33
N GLY A 102 -9.09 6.59 9.39
CA GLY A 102 -9.08 7.17 10.73
C GLY A 102 -8.32 8.51 10.79
N PHE A 103 -7.15 8.61 10.17
CA PHE A 103 -6.39 9.86 10.12
C PHE A 103 -7.10 10.95 9.32
N ILE A 104 -7.74 10.61 8.20
CA ILE A 104 -8.50 11.57 7.41
C ILE A 104 -9.69 12.12 8.23
N VAL A 105 -10.44 11.24 8.89
CA VAL A 105 -11.67 11.62 9.61
C VAL A 105 -11.39 12.28 10.96
N VAL A 106 -10.45 11.76 11.74
CA VAL A 106 -10.20 12.19 13.13
C VAL A 106 -9.15 13.29 13.20
N GLN A 107 -8.09 13.19 12.38
CA GLN A 107 -6.94 14.09 12.44
C GLN A 107 -6.94 15.13 11.31
N ASN A 108 -8.02 15.22 10.53
CA ASN A 108 -8.16 16.12 9.38
C ASN A 108 -6.99 16.00 8.39
N ALA A 109 -6.50 14.77 8.16
CA ALA A 109 -5.46 14.54 7.17
C ALA A 109 -5.96 14.86 5.75
N PRO A 110 -5.06 15.17 4.79
CA PRO A 110 -5.42 15.56 3.43
C PRO A 110 -6.41 14.60 2.75
N ALA A 111 -7.46 15.15 2.15
CA ALA A 111 -8.52 14.38 1.50
C ALA A 111 -8.02 13.52 0.33
N ILE A 112 -6.93 13.92 -0.33
CA ILE A 112 -6.26 13.11 -1.37
C ILE A 112 -5.91 11.70 -0.89
N LEU A 113 -5.73 11.50 0.43
CA LEU A 113 -5.38 10.20 1.00
C LEU A 113 -6.52 9.17 0.89
N TRP A 114 -7.76 9.58 0.60
CA TRP A 114 -8.85 8.65 0.27
C TRP A 114 -8.52 7.79 -0.96
N LEU A 115 -7.68 8.29 -1.88
CA LEU A 115 -7.16 7.50 -2.99
C LEU A 115 -6.46 6.23 -2.48
N PHE A 116 -5.61 6.35 -1.45
CA PHE A 116 -4.92 5.21 -0.87
C PHE A 116 -5.87 4.31 -0.09
N VAL A 117 -6.85 4.87 0.63
CA VAL A 117 -7.89 4.04 1.28
C VAL A 117 -8.59 3.15 0.25
N PHE A 118 -8.91 3.70 -0.92
CA PHE A 118 -9.55 2.95 -1.99
C PHE A 118 -8.62 1.88 -2.59
N THR A 119 -7.37 2.22 -2.91
CA THR A 119 -6.42 1.26 -3.50
C THR A 119 -6.08 0.14 -2.51
N GLU A 120 -5.83 0.48 -1.25
CA GLU A 120 -5.55 -0.49 -0.19
C GLU A 120 -6.78 -1.34 0.14
N GLY A 121 -7.97 -0.74 0.17
CA GLY A 121 -9.22 -1.45 0.40
C GLY A 121 -9.52 -2.46 -0.71
N ILE A 122 -9.42 -2.06 -1.98
CA ILE A 122 -9.62 -2.98 -3.12
C ILE A 122 -8.56 -4.08 -3.11
N GLY A 123 -7.30 -3.73 -2.89
CA GLY A 123 -6.20 -4.71 -2.83
C GLY A 123 -6.38 -5.72 -1.71
N GLY A 124 -6.74 -5.24 -0.51
CA GLY A 124 -7.06 -6.08 0.65
C GLY A 124 -8.22 -7.02 0.35
N VAL A 125 -9.37 -6.49 -0.09
CA VAL A 125 -10.56 -7.31 -0.39
C VAL A 125 -10.28 -8.32 -1.49
N ALA A 126 -9.62 -7.92 -2.58
CA ALA A 126 -9.31 -8.81 -3.69
C ALA A 126 -8.42 -9.99 -3.27
N GLN A 127 -7.39 -9.73 -2.47
CA GLN A 127 -6.47 -10.76 -1.99
C GLN A 127 -7.09 -11.63 -0.88
N LEU A 128 -7.86 -11.06 0.06
CA LEU A 128 -8.61 -11.83 1.07
C LEU A 128 -9.62 -12.77 0.40
N ARG A 129 -10.36 -12.28 -0.61
CA ARG A 129 -11.28 -13.11 -1.39
C ARG A 129 -10.55 -14.23 -2.11
N ALA A 130 -9.42 -13.93 -2.74
CA ALA A 130 -8.61 -14.94 -3.44
C ALA A 130 -8.10 -16.04 -2.49
N ALA A 131 -7.78 -15.69 -1.24
CA ALA A 131 -7.23 -16.63 -0.27
C ALA A 131 -8.28 -17.42 0.54
N TYR A 132 -9.44 -16.80 0.84
CA TYR A 132 -10.47 -17.40 1.70
C TYR A 132 -11.68 -17.94 0.94
N CYS A 133 -11.88 -17.53 -0.32
CA CYS A 133 -12.99 -18.00 -1.16
C CYS A 133 -12.45 -18.62 -2.46
N PRO A 134 -11.73 -19.76 -2.39
CA PRO A 134 -11.22 -20.43 -3.58
C PRO A 134 -12.38 -20.82 -4.52
N PRO A 135 -12.21 -20.68 -5.85
CA PRO A 135 -13.21 -21.16 -6.79
C PRO A 135 -13.47 -22.65 -6.57
N ARG A 136 -14.75 -23.05 -6.59
CA ARG A 136 -15.14 -24.47 -6.51
C ARG A 136 -14.41 -25.22 -7.62
N ARG A 137 -13.62 -26.24 -7.27
CA ARG A 137 -13.15 -27.20 -8.26
C ARG A 137 -14.39 -27.87 -8.84
N SER A 138 -14.66 -27.67 -10.14
CA SER A 138 -15.62 -28.52 -10.84
C SER A 138 -15.13 -29.96 -10.68
N ALA A 139 -15.93 -30.80 -10.05
CA ALA A 139 -15.67 -32.23 -10.03
C ALA A 139 -15.72 -32.71 -11.47
N ALA A 140 -14.59 -33.20 -11.97
CA ALA A 140 -14.53 -34.01 -13.19
C ALA A 140 -14.68 -35.48 -12.79
#